data_AF-A0A5B6TG87-F1
#
_entry.id   AF-A0A5B6TG87-F1
#
_cell.length_a   1.000
_cell.length_b   1.000
_cell.length_c   1.000
_cell.angle_alpha   90.00
_cell.angle_beta   90.00
_cell.angle_gamma   90.00
#
_symmetry.space_group_name_H-M   'P 1'
#
loop_
_entity.id
_entity.type
_entity.pdbx_description
1 polymer ?
#
loop_
_entity_poly.entity_id
_entity_poly.type
_entity_poly.pdbx_seq_one_letter_code
_entity_poly.pdbx_strand_id
1 'polypeptide(L)'
;MKKVLLSVMLMLPLFVAAQEVKKHPQPVPTKDVNILDVTSNKTTAVVYETPKELQARIQKDARTKKWNEAVKKEELAKVPVGGFLQVDISRYTPASVDPKLFTILVLDAAGKEKMRTKIDGVVSPTIVAGVSGYKTSGKLVLEQPLKTGDFVCVLDEKENKRYEFLVKND
;
A
#
# COMPACT_ATOMS: atom_id res chain seq x y z
N MET A 1 67.08 -16.10 -32.93
CA MET A 1 65.63 -16.13 -33.24
C MET A 1 64.91 -16.97 -32.18
N LYS A 2 64.13 -16.37 -31.28
CA LYS A 2 63.11 -17.07 -30.47
C LYS A 2 62.22 -16.06 -29.71
N LYS A 3 61.06 -15.82 -30.33
CA LYS A 3 59.71 -15.57 -29.82
C LYS A 3 59.54 -14.73 -28.54
N VAL A 4 59.15 -13.48 -28.76
CA VAL A 4 58.39 -12.62 -27.82
C VAL A 4 57.01 -13.25 -27.61
N LEU A 5 56.63 -13.55 -26.37
CA LEU A 5 55.24 -13.81 -26.00
C LEU A 5 54.68 -12.55 -25.34
N LEU A 6 53.88 -11.82 -26.12
CA LEU A 6 53.09 -10.69 -25.68
C LEU A 6 51.81 -11.25 -25.02
N SER A 7 51.75 -11.25 -23.70
CA SER A 7 50.50 -11.58 -22.97
C SER A 7 49.53 -10.41 -23.13
N VAL A 8 48.60 -10.53 -24.08
CA VAL A 8 47.43 -9.66 -24.19
C VAL A 8 46.45 -10.07 -23.09
N MET A 9 46.46 -9.33 -21.99
CA MET A 9 45.50 -9.48 -20.90
C MET A 9 44.18 -8.86 -21.37
N LEU A 10 43.28 -9.69 -21.91
CA LEU A 10 41.91 -9.29 -22.27
C LEU A 10 41.13 -9.04 -20.96
N MET A 11 40.98 -7.77 -20.57
CA MET A 11 39.98 -7.40 -19.56
C MET A 11 38.59 -7.45 -20.20
N LEU A 12 37.85 -8.52 -19.91
CA LEU A 12 36.43 -8.59 -20.21
C LEU A 12 35.68 -7.58 -19.32
N PRO A 13 34.88 -6.66 -19.86
CA PRO A 13 33.93 -5.91 -19.06
C PRO A 13 32.88 -6.90 -18.53
N LEU A 14 32.84 -7.06 -17.21
CA LEU A 14 31.73 -7.68 -16.51
C LEU A 14 30.49 -6.78 -16.71
N PHE A 15 29.75 -7.03 -17.80
CA PHE A 15 28.37 -6.61 -17.88
C PHE A 15 27.61 -7.41 -16.81
N VAL A 16 27.50 -6.82 -15.61
CA VAL A 16 26.47 -7.21 -14.65
C VAL A 16 25.16 -6.93 -15.36
N ALA A 17 24.54 -7.99 -15.89
CA ALA A 17 23.19 -7.94 -16.39
C ALA A 17 22.33 -7.36 -15.26
N ALA A 18 21.86 -6.12 -15.44
CA ALA A 18 20.83 -5.55 -14.62
C ALA A 18 19.70 -6.58 -14.63
N GLN A 19 19.41 -7.18 -13.47
CA GLN A 19 18.26 -8.06 -13.32
C GLN A 19 17.07 -7.29 -13.89
N GLU A 20 16.50 -7.81 -14.98
CA GLU A 20 15.28 -7.26 -15.55
C GLU A 20 14.27 -7.16 -14.41
N VAL A 21 13.93 -5.94 -14.02
CA VAL A 21 12.85 -5.66 -13.10
C VAL A 21 11.63 -6.35 -13.70
N LYS A 22 11.20 -7.46 -13.09
CA LYS A 22 9.99 -8.19 -13.53
C LYS A 22 8.88 -7.17 -13.67
N LYS A 23 8.51 -6.86 -14.91
CA LYS A 23 7.40 -5.94 -15.17
C LYS A 23 6.16 -6.60 -14.59
N HIS A 24 5.58 -5.95 -13.59
CA HIS A 24 4.37 -6.43 -12.95
C HIS A 24 3.24 -6.51 -14.01
N PRO A 25 2.30 -7.48 -13.87
CA PRO A 25 1.08 -7.48 -14.67
C PRO A 25 0.38 -6.11 -14.56
N GLN A 26 -0.33 -5.71 -15.62
CA GLN A 26 -0.95 -4.38 -15.66
C GLN A 26 -1.87 -4.18 -14.45
N PRO A 27 -1.77 -3.04 -13.73
CA PRO A 27 -2.58 -2.80 -12.54
C PRO A 27 -4.08 -2.83 -12.87
N VAL A 28 -4.87 -3.48 -12.03
CA VAL A 28 -6.33 -3.53 -12.12
C VAL A 28 -6.92 -2.39 -11.27
N PRO A 29 -7.95 -1.66 -11.75
CA PRO A 29 -8.62 -0.64 -10.96
C PRO A 29 -9.16 -1.22 -9.64
N THR A 30 -8.92 -0.53 -8.52
CA THR A 30 -9.62 -0.82 -7.27
C THR A 30 -10.89 0.02 -7.16
N LYS A 31 -11.68 -0.19 -6.08
CA LYS A 31 -12.79 0.73 -5.75
C LYS A 31 -12.29 2.11 -5.30
N ASP A 32 -11.01 2.22 -4.95
CA ASP A 32 -10.33 3.48 -4.68
C ASP A 32 -9.75 4.04 -5.99
N VAL A 33 -9.91 5.34 -6.20
CA VAL A 33 -9.39 6.05 -7.38
C VAL A 33 -7.90 6.35 -7.28
N ASN A 34 -7.36 6.40 -6.06
CA ASN A 34 -5.98 6.77 -5.75
C ASN A 34 -5.02 5.57 -5.71
N ILE A 35 -5.55 4.34 -5.76
CA ILE A 35 -4.78 3.10 -5.67
C ILE A 35 -5.23 2.08 -6.71
N LEU A 36 -4.26 1.44 -7.36
CA LEU A 36 -4.45 0.34 -8.30
C LEU A 36 -3.93 -0.97 -7.70
N ASP A 37 -4.68 -2.07 -7.79
CA ASP A 37 -4.22 -3.39 -7.34
C ASP A 37 -3.40 -4.04 -8.44
N VAL A 38 -2.12 -4.25 -8.16
CA VAL A 38 -1.16 -4.83 -9.10
C VAL A 38 -1.22 -6.35 -9.07
N THR A 39 -1.66 -6.92 -7.95
CA THR A 39 -1.66 -8.36 -7.68
C THR A 39 -2.98 -9.06 -7.97
N SER A 40 -4.02 -8.31 -8.38
CA SER A 40 -5.37 -8.83 -8.70
C SER A 40 -5.96 -9.70 -7.58
N ASN A 41 -5.85 -9.24 -6.34
CA ASN A 41 -6.33 -9.96 -5.19
C ASN A 41 -7.80 -9.58 -4.90
N LYS A 42 -8.61 -10.57 -4.50
CA LYS A 42 -10.05 -10.36 -4.21
C LYS A 42 -10.35 -10.23 -2.72
N THR A 43 -9.33 -10.37 -1.89
CA THR A 43 -9.47 -10.59 -0.45
C THR A 43 -8.74 -9.55 0.39
N THR A 44 -7.99 -8.64 -0.23
CA THR A 44 -7.30 -7.54 0.42
C THR A 44 -7.62 -6.25 -0.34
N ALA A 45 -8.22 -5.30 0.34
CA ALA A 45 -8.46 -3.96 -0.19
C ALA A 45 -7.57 -2.96 0.55
N VAL A 46 -6.99 -2.04 -0.20
CA VAL A 46 -6.26 -0.90 0.33
C VAL A 46 -6.93 0.36 -0.20
N VAL A 47 -7.21 1.29 0.70
CA VAL A 47 -7.81 2.59 0.42
C VAL A 47 -6.85 3.65 0.94
N TYR A 48 -6.59 4.67 0.14
CA TYR A 48 -5.79 5.82 0.54
C TYR A 48 -6.60 7.10 0.43
N GLU A 49 -6.92 7.66 1.60
CA GLU A 49 -7.59 8.94 1.70
C GLU A 49 -6.54 10.06 1.84
N THR A 50 -6.43 10.89 0.83
CA THR A 50 -5.52 12.04 0.82
C THR A 50 -5.98 13.11 1.83
N PRO A 51 -5.06 13.96 2.33
CA PRO A 51 -5.43 15.10 3.18
C PRO A 51 -6.52 15.97 2.57
N LYS A 52 -6.50 16.17 1.24
CA LYS A 52 -7.47 16.97 0.50
C LYS A 52 -8.88 16.35 0.56
N GLU A 53 -9.00 15.04 0.35
CA GLU A 53 -10.28 14.33 0.44
C GLU A 53 -10.83 14.32 1.87
N LEU A 54 -9.95 14.14 2.86
CA LEU A 54 -10.32 14.20 4.27
C LEU A 54 -10.88 15.58 4.65
N GLN A 55 -10.21 16.65 4.23
CA GLN A 55 -10.69 18.01 4.43
C GLN A 55 -12.03 18.25 3.71
N ALA A 56 -12.17 17.80 2.47
CA ALA A 56 -13.42 17.92 1.71
C ALA A 56 -14.58 17.19 2.39
N ARG A 57 -14.33 15.99 2.95
CA ARG A 57 -15.32 15.25 3.74
C ARG A 57 -15.74 16.01 4.99
N ILE A 58 -14.78 16.54 5.76
CA ILE A 58 -15.08 17.34 6.96
C ILE A 58 -15.89 18.58 6.61
N GLN A 59 -15.57 19.26 5.50
CA GLN A 59 -16.35 20.41 5.03
C GLN A 59 -17.79 20.02 4.63
N LYS A 60 -17.97 18.86 3.99
CA LYS A 60 -19.29 18.33 3.66
C LYS A 60 -20.09 18.00 4.91
N ASP A 61 -19.49 17.30 5.85
CA ASP A 61 -20.08 16.94 7.14
C ASP A 61 -20.48 18.17 7.95
N ALA A 62 -19.62 19.20 7.99
CA ALA A 62 -19.91 20.46 8.66
C ALA A 62 -21.19 21.12 8.10
N ARG A 63 -21.39 21.09 6.77
CA ARG A 63 -22.62 21.60 6.15
C ARG A 63 -23.83 20.74 6.48
N THR A 64 -23.73 19.43 6.32
CA THR A 64 -24.85 18.49 6.54
C THR A 64 -25.30 18.48 8.00
N LYS A 65 -24.36 18.52 8.94
CA LYS A 65 -24.62 18.47 10.38
C LYS A 65 -24.77 19.87 11.01
N LYS A 66 -24.72 20.94 10.20
CA LYS A 66 -24.82 22.35 10.63
C LYS A 66 -23.85 22.68 11.77
N TRP A 67 -22.60 22.24 11.65
CA TRP A 67 -21.56 22.54 12.63
C TRP A 67 -21.28 24.03 12.69
N ASN A 68 -20.96 24.52 13.90
CA ASN A 68 -20.42 25.86 14.07
C ASN A 68 -18.93 25.88 13.66
N GLU A 69 -18.38 27.09 13.49
CA GLU A 69 -17.00 27.27 13.04
C GLU A 69 -15.96 26.72 14.04
N ALA A 70 -16.27 26.68 15.34
CA ALA A 70 -15.36 26.12 16.35
C ALA A 70 -15.19 24.61 16.16
N VAL A 71 -16.30 23.87 16.04
CA VAL A 71 -16.29 22.41 15.80
C VAL A 71 -15.63 22.09 14.47
N LYS A 72 -15.96 22.85 13.42
CA LYS A 72 -15.34 22.68 12.09
C LYS A 72 -13.82 22.88 12.13
N LYS A 73 -13.33 23.90 12.84
CA LYS A 73 -11.89 24.15 12.99
C LYS A 73 -11.20 23.03 13.78
N GLU A 74 -11.83 22.55 14.84
CA GLU A 74 -11.33 21.43 15.64
C GLU A 74 -11.21 20.15 14.80
N GLU A 75 -12.24 19.80 14.03
CA GLU A 75 -12.22 18.62 13.17
C GLU A 75 -11.19 18.74 12.04
N LEU A 76 -11.07 19.90 11.40
CA LEU A 76 -10.04 20.14 10.39
C LEU A 76 -8.62 19.99 10.93
N ALA A 77 -8.39 20.33 12.21
CA ALA A 77 -7.10 20.16 12.86
C ALA A 77 -6.73 18.69 13.10
N LYS A 78 -7.71 17.77 13.07
CA LYS A 78 -7.50 16.31 13.20
C LYS A 78 -7.08 15.65 11.89
N VAL A 79 -7.05 16.38 10.77
CA VAL A 79 -6.63 15.84 9.47
C VAL A 79 -5.13 15.59 9.48
N PRO A 80 -4.67 14.34 9.28
CA PRO A 80 -3.26 14.03 9.20
C PRO A 80 -2.64 14.61 7.93
N VAL A 81 -1.41 15.10 8.09
CA VAL A 81 -0.62 15.71 7.00
C VAL A 81 -0.37 14.75 5.84
N GLY A 82 -0.23 13.45 6.09
CA GLY A 82 -0.04 12.44 5.04
C GLY A 82 -1.29 11.71 4.60
N GLY A 83 -2.45 12.00 5.20
CA GLY A 83 -3.67 11.23 4.96
C GLY A 83 -3.73 9.95 5.79
N PHE A 84 -4.63 9.04 5.39
CA PHE A 84 -4.77 7.74 6.02
C PHE A 84 -4.77 6.62 4.99
N LEU A 85 -4.13 5.51 5.35
CA LEU A 85 -4.22 4.26 4.65
C LEU A 85 -5.16 3.33 5.43
N GLN A 86 -6.24 2.88 4.80
CA GLN A 86 -7.09 1.81 5.33
C GLN A 86 -6.78 0.51 4.61
N VAL A 87 -6.66 -0.57 5.38
CA VAL A 87 -6.41 -1.91 4.86
C VAL A 87 -7.47 -2.84 5.40
N ASP A 88 -8.16 -3.52 4.50
CA ASP A 88 -9.24 -4.46 4.77
C ASP A 88 -8.84 -5.83 4.22
N ILE A 89 -8.74 -6.84 5.07
CA ILE A 89 -8.33 -8.19 4.68
C ILE A 89 -9.39 -9.18 5.12
N SER A 90 -9.99 -9.88 4.15
CA SER A 90 -11.07 -10.82 4.37
C SER A 90 -10.62 -12.27 4.14
N ARG A 91 -11.02 -13.19 5.02
CA ARG A 91 -10.81 -14.65 4.86
C ARG A 91 -11.96 -15.43 5.48
N TYR A 92 -11.98 -16.74 5.26
CA TYR A 92 -13.06 -17.61 5.76
C TYR A 92 -12.91 -18.05 7.21
N THR A 93 -11.73 -17.91 7.83
CA THR A 93 -11.50 -18.32 9.23
C THR A 93 -11.01 -17.14 10.07
N PRO A 94 -11.37 -17.07 11.37
CA PRO A 94 -10.93 -15.97 12.23
C PRO A 94 -9.42 -15.99 12.43
N ALA A 95 -8.81 -17.18 12.57
CA ALA A 95 -7.36 -17.33 12.70
C ALA A 95 -6.57 -16.98 11.41
N SER A 96 -7.23 -16.84 10.26
CA SER A 96 -6.59 -16.34 9.03
C SER A 96 -6.66 -14.83 8.85
N VAL A 97 -7.41 -14.13 9.69
CA VAL A 97 -7.48 -12.66 9.68
C VAL A 97 -6.90 -12.05 10.96
N ASP A 98 -6.09 -12.80 11.70
CA ASP A 98 -5.36 -12.22 12.84
C ASP A 98 -4.47 -11.06 12.33
N PRO A 99 -4.66 -9.82 12.80
CA PRO A 99 -3.88 -8.66 12.38
C PRO A 99 -2.36 -8.87 12.48
N LYS A 100 -1.91 -9.69 13.44
CA LYS A 100 -0.49 -9.97 13.66
C LYS A 100 0.19 -10.67 12.48
N LEU A 101 -0.58 -11.35 11.64
CA LEU A 101 -0.10 -12.04 10.44
C LEU A 101 0.21 -11.08 9.29
N PHE A 102 -0.18 -9.80 9.43
CA PHE A 102 -0.08 -8.84 8.34
C PHE A 102 0.87 -7.69 8.67
N THR A 103 1.74 -7.42 7.71
CA THR A 103 2.66 -6.29 7.75
C THR A 103 2.39 -5.37 6.57
N ILE A 104 2.21 -4.08 6.84
CA ILE A 104 2.15 -3.04 5.82
C ILE A 104 3.56 -2.54 5.55
N LEU A 105 3.89 -2.46 4.27
CA LEU A 105 5.15 -1.95 3.76
C LEU A 105 4.84 -0.86 2.73
N VAL A 106 5.44 0.31 2.86
CA VAL A 106 5.36 1.37 1.84
C VAL A 106 6.72 1.52 1.20
N LEU A 107 6.75 1.45 -0.12
CA LEU A 107 7.93 1.63 -0.94
C LEU A 107 7.80 2.90 -1.77
N ASP A 108 8.92 3.56 -2.05
CA ASP A 108 8.96 4.58 -3.07
C ASP A 108 8.92 3.98 -4.49
N ALA A 109 8.85 4.84 -5.50
CA ALA A 109 8.86 4.44 -6.91
C ALA A 109 10.14 3.69 -7.36
N ALA A 110 11.24 3.78 -6.59
CA ALA A 110 12.47 3.02 -6.83
C ALA A 110 12.47 1.66 -6.10
N GLY A 111 11.41 1.34 -5.35
CA GLY A 111 11.29 0.13 -4.56
C GLY A 111 11.98 0.19 -3.20
N LYS A 112 12.44 1.37 -2.76
CA LYS A 112 13.08 1.54 -1.45
C LYS A 112 12.02 1.68 -0.36
N GLU A 113 12.23 0.98 0.75
CA GLU A 113 11.36 1.01 1.91
C GLU A 113 11.33 2.40 2.56
N LYS A 114 10.12 2.98 2.66
CA LYS A 114 9.83 4.22 3.38
C LYS A 114 9.27 3.94 4.77
N MET A 115 8.50 2.85 4.91
CA MET A 115 7.81 2.51 6.16
C MET A 115 7.48 1.02 6.19
N ARG A 116 7.58 0.43 7.38
CA ARG A 116 7.12 -0.93 7.68
C ARG A 116 6.44 -0.94 9.04
N THR A 117 5.23 -1.45 9.10
CA THR A 117 4.46 -1.53 10.34
C THR A 117 3.54 -2.75 10.34
N LYS A 118 3.24 -3.30 11.52
CA LYS A 118 2.16 -4.27 11.67
C LYS A 118 0.81 -3.59 11.53
N ILE A 119 -0.19 -4.33 11.08
CA ILE A 119 -1.58 -3.86 11.11
C ILE A 119 -2.06 -3.96 12.56
N ASP A 120 -2.45 -2.82 13.13
CA ASP A 120 -3.32 -2.81 14.30
C ASP A 120 -4.77 -2.79 13.80
N GLY A 121 -5.41 -3.96 13.83
CA GLY A 121 -6.66 -4.21 13.12
C GLY A 121 -7.72 -4.82 14.01
N VAL A 122 -8.98 -4.49 13.74
CA VAL A 122 -10.12 -5.08 14.43
C VAL A 122 -10.68 -6.22 13.59
N VAL A 123 -10.77 -7.41 14.18
CA VAL A 123 -11.41 -8.57 13.56
C VAL A 123 -12.93 -8.47 13.72
N SER A 124 -13.66 -8.65 12.63
CA SER A 124 -15.12 -8.62 12.60
C SER A 124 -15.68 -9.66 11.62
N PRO A 125 -16.90 -10.16 11.84
CA PRO A 125 -17.60 -10.97 10.84
C PRO A 125 -17.85 -10.16 9.56
N THR A 126 -17.82 -10.83 8.41
CA THR A 126 -18.12 -10.22 7.11
C THR A 126 -18.73 -11.24 6.14
N ILE A 127 -19.11 -10.80 4.95
CA ILE A 127 -19.50 -11.67 3.85
C ILE A 127 -18.41 -11.63 2.78
N VAL A 128 -17.86 -12.80 2.44
CA VAL A 128 -16.83 -12.99 1.40
C VAL A 128 -17.43 -13.81 0.28
N ALA A 129 -17.64 -13.19 -0.89
CA ALA A 129 -18.23 -13.83 -2.07
C ALA A 129 -19.55 -14.57 -1.79
N GLY A 130 -20.44 -13.96 -0.98
CA GLY A 130 -21.75 -14.52 -0.63
C GLY A 130 -21.73 -15.54 0.52
N VAL A 131 -20.58 -15.79 1.14
CA VAL A 131 -20.43 -16.74 2.25
C VAL A 131 -19.96 -16.00 3.51
N SER A 132 -20.40 -16.46 4.68
CA SER A 132 -19.89 -15.96 5.96
C SER A 132 -18.37 -16.12 6.06
N GLY A 133 -17.71 -15.04 6.45
CA GLY A 133 -16.28 -15.01 6.70
C GLY A 133 -15.95 -13.97 7.76
N TYR A 134 -14.68 -13.57 7.79
CA TYR A 134 -14.14 -12.62 8.73
C TYR A 134 -13.29 -11.60 7.99
N LYS A 135 -13.22 -10.39 8.54
CA LYS A 135 -12.39 -9.30 8.06
C LYS A 135 -11.55 -8.75 9.19
N THR A 136 -10.29 -8.45 8.93
CA THR A 136 -9.52 -7.51 9.73
C THR A 136 -9.43 -6.18 9.00
N SER A 137 -9.71 -5.09 9.71
CA SER A 137 -9.61 -3.73 9.20
C SER A 137 -8.67 -2.93 10.07
N GLY A 138 -7.64 -2.36 9.47
CA GLY A 138 -6.69 -1.46 10.13
C GLY A 138 -6.60 -0.12 9.43
N LYS A 139 -6.30 0.92 10.21
CA LYS A 139 -6.11 2.28 9.72
C LYS A 139 -4.75 2.79 10.16
N LEU A 140 -3.97 3.28 9.21
CA LEU A 140 -2.64 3.82 9.43
C LEU A 140 -2.63 5.31 9.11
N VAL A 141 -2.11 6.09 10.06
CA VAL A 141 -1.87 7.52 9.87
C VAL A 141 -0.53 7.70 9.18
N LEU A 142 -0.51 8.45 8.09
CA LEU A 142 0.72 8.71 7.35
C LEU A 142 1.32 10.05 7.78
N GLU A 143 2.62 10.05 8.07
CA GLU A 143 3.36 11.27 8.40
C GLU A 143 3.59 12.17 7.18
N GLN A 144 3.61 11.57 5.98
CA GLN A 144 3.79 12.28 4.72
C GLN A 144 2.86 11.69 3.65
N PRO A 145 2.35 12.52 2.72
CA PRO A 145 1.54 12.01 1.64
C PRO A 145 2.28 10.97 0.79
N LEU A 146 1.56 9.95 0.35
CA LEU A 146 2.08 9.04 -0.67
C LEU A 146 2.20 9.78 -2.01
N LYS A 147 3.23 9.45 -2.78
CA LYS A 147 3.46 10.03 -4.10
C LYS A 147 2.98 9.07 -5.17
N THR A 148 2.56 9.60 -6.32
CA THR A 148 2.28 8.77 -7.50
C THR A 148 3.51 7.95 -7.85
N GLY A 149 3.31 6.65 -8.06
CA GLY A 149 4.40 5.69 -8.25
C GLY A 149 4.88 4.99 -6.96
N ASP A 150 4.52 5.48 -5.77
CA ASP A 150 4.77 4.75 -4.53
C ASP A 150 3.95 3.44 -4.53
N PHE A 151 4.44 2.43 -3.81
CA PHE A 151 3.74 1.17 -3.62
C PHE A 151 3.35 0.98 -2.16
N VAL A 152 2.10 0.58 -1.94
CA VAL A 152 1.64 0.03 -0.67
C VAL A 152 1.59 -1.49 -0.80
N CYS A 153 2.20 -2.18 0.13
CA CYS A 153 2.33 -3.63 0.13
C CYS A 153 1.76 -4.22 1.42
N VAL A 154 1.00 -5.30 1.28
CA VAL A 154 0.51 -6.09 2.42
C VAL A 154 1.22 -7.44 2.37
N LEU A 155 2.08 -7.68 3.36
CA LEU A 155 2.73 -8.97 3.55
C LEU A 155 1.82 -9.85 4.41
N ASP A 156 1.45 -11.01 3.89
CA ASP A 156 0.67 -12.04 4.56
C ASP A 156 1.61 -13.18 4.96
N GLU A 157 1.91 -13.25 6.25
CA GLU A 157 2.82 -14.25 6.82
C GLU A 157 2.24 -15.66 6.79
N LYS A 158 0.91 -15.79 6.83
CA LYS A 158 0.23 -17.09 6.83
C LYS A 158 0.25 -17.73 5.45
N GLU A 159 0.01 -16.93 4.40
CA GLU A 159 0.01 -17.42 3.02
C GLU A 159 1.39 -17.30 2.34
N ASN A 160 2.36 -16.66 3.01
CA ASN A 160 3.65 -16.27 2.44
C ASN A 160 3.49 -15.50 1.11
N LYS A 161 2.57 -14.53 1.12
CA LYS A 161 2.22 -13.71 -0.05
C LYS A 161 2.48 -12.24 0.21
N ARG A 162 2.71 -11.51 -0.88
CA ARG A 162 2.79 -10.06 -0.92
C ARG A 162 1.76 -9.55 -1.91
N TYR A 163 0.83 -8.73 -1.41
CA TYR A 163 -0.13 -8.00 -2.23
C TYR A 163 0.39 -6.59 -2.44
N GLU A 164 0.32 -6.09 -3.67
CA GLU A 164 0.93 -4.81 -4.04
C GLU A 164 -0.10 -3.89 -4.68
N PHE A 165 -0.03 -2.64 -4.27
CA PHE A 165 -0.98 -1.60 -4.61
C PHE A 165 -0.20 -0.35 -5.04
N LEU A 166 -0.37 0.06 -6.30
CA LEU A 166 0.31 1.22 -6.87
C LEU A 166 -0.50 2.48 -6.59
N VAL A 167 0.17 3.51 -6.04
CA VAL A 167 -0.44 4.81 -5.81
C VAL A 167 -0.51 5.60 -7.13
N LYS A 168 -1.71 6.06 -7.47
CA LYS A 168 -2.01 6.91 -8.61
C LYS A 168 -2.78 8.15 -8.11
N ASN A 169 -2.07 9.09 -7.50
CA ASN A 169 -2.65 10.38 -7.13
C ASN A 169 -2.59 11.28 -8.37
N ASP A 170 -3.71 11.41 -9.08
CA ASP A 170 -3.88 12.39 -10.17
C ASP A 170 -4.32 13.77 -9.62
#